data_AF-F7YUY7-F1
#
_entry.id   AF-F7YUY7-F1
#
_cell.length_a   1.000
_cell.length_b   1.000
_cell.length_c   1.000
_cell.angle_alpha   90.00
_cell.angle_beta   90.00
_cell.angle_gamma   90.00
#
_symmetry.space_group_name_H-M   'P 1'
#
loop_
_entity.id
_entity.type
_entity.pdbx_description
1 polymer ?
#
loop_
_entity_poly.entity_id
_entity_poly.type
_entity_poly.pdbx_seq_one_letter_code
_entity_poly.pdbx_strand_id
1 'polypeptide(L)'
;MSRKINPKSMKQINKAIILRNIIETGAMSRTELAKATGLANSAVWRIVQELENESLIEKRSYLKKTATKGAVVYGPSKKFACSIIVDVQVTHSSIALGFLDKSWKIIETFETNGLERFLEKVDRIISTLSTDEMVNVDKTILTISVPGVVNQEGQILVCAPNLNWSNVNLLEIFSKYGFKVIAENDANLSLLAEWFFSQDVRRSNNAFFLYFGEGIGGALIINGKIIKGKNFAAGEVGHSIVNVSPSGYVEVESLLSISQLIERFEKASRQKLSGTLKEKFDRLIGKWRASDKLAVKLVEEFTNAIAVTLLNIGYIVNPDVVIFGGIVNNLWENLGQIIHKKLQKLDKYNFIRTCQLKKENCTNRRNGNSHFTMSSSLLLYHNLFLLKRLSLYLVIPITLSTRLLSPNLSCSCSQYPIFSSLASQYHGPLSVIILNLPVTLFFTIFITKLALSFSRVLLTNA
;
A
#
# COMPACT_ATOMS: atom_id res chain seq x y z
N MET A 1 -3.29 27.06 26.02
CA MET A 1 -2.15 26.58 26.83
C MET A 1 -1.71 25.21 26.31
N SER A 2 -0.50 25.09 25.77
CA SER A 2 0.08 23.81 25.35
C SER A 2 0.27 22.90 26.58
N ARG A 3 -0.44 21.77 26.64
CA ARG A 3 -0.26 20.77 27.70
C ARG A 3 1.21 20.31 27.72
N LYS A 4 1.89 20.44 28.87
CA LYS A 4 3.25 19.91 29.08
C LYS A 4 3.27 18.41 28.76
N ILE A 5 4.03 18.04 27.74
CA ILE A 5 4.24 16.64 27.37
C ILE A 5 5.03 15.96 28.49
N ASN A 6 4.54 14.83 29.00
CA ASN A 6 5.19 14.07 30.07
C ASN A 6 6.59 13.59 29.60
N PRO A 7 7.64 13.68 30.44
CA PRO A 7 8.97 13.16 30.10
C PRO A 7 8.98 11.70 29.61
N LYS A 8 8.10 10.83 30.13
CA LYS A 8 7.95 9.44 29.67
C LYS A 8 7.42 9.36 28.24
N SER A 9 6.44 10.20 27.87
CA SER A 9 5.90 10.22 26.50
C SER A 9 6.88 10.87 25.52
N MET A 10 7.62 11.91 25.92
CA MET A 10 8.72 12.46 25.11
C MET A 10 9.80 11.41 24.78
N LYS A 11 10.15 10.57 25.76
CA LYS A 11 11.15 9.51 25.56
C LYS A 11 10.69 8.48 24.53
N GLN A 12 9.42 8.07 24.57
CA GLN A 12 8.85 7.13 23.61
C GLN A 12 8.74 7.74 22.21
N ILE A 13 8.38 9.02 22.12
CA ILE A 13 8.38 9.76 20.85
C ILE A 13 9.79 9.76 20.24
N ASN A 14 10.81 10.06 21.03
CA ASN A 14 12.19 10.10 20.52
C ASN A 14 12.70 8.70 20.11
N LYS A 15 12.32 7.63 20.84
CA LYS A 15 12.56 6.24 20.41
C LYS A 15 11.94 5.95 19.06
N ALA A 16 10.66 6.31 18.87
CA ALA A 16 9.96 6.11 17.61
C ALA A 16 10.62 6.87 16.46
N ILE A 17 11.06 8.12 16.68
CA ILE A 17 11.75 8.94 15.69
C ILE A 17 13.07 8.30 15.25
N ILE A 18 13.90 7.84 16.20
CA ILE A 18 15.18 7.19 15.89
C ILE A 18 14.95 5.87 15.14
N LEU A 19 14.04 5.03 15.62
CA LEU A 19 13.73 3.75 15.00
C LEU A 19 13.16 3.92 13.59
N ARG A 20 12.28 4.92 13.40
CA ARG A 20 11.75 5.29 12.09
C ARG A 20 12.86 5.69 11.12
N ASN A 21 13.81 6.53 11.54
CA ASN A 21 14.94 6.91 10.69
C ASN A 21 15.77 5.68 10.29
N ILE A 22 16.11 4.82 11.25
CA ILE A 22 16.89 3.60 10.98
C ILE A 22 16.17 2.68 9.97
N ILE A 23 14.85 2.51 10.08
CA ILE A 23 14.08 1.66 9.18
C ILE A 23 13.91 2.30 7.80
N GLU A 24 13.57 3.59 7.74
CA GLU A 24 13.28 4.29 6.48
C GLU A 24 14.55 4.56 5.67
N THR A 25 15.60 5.09 6.30
CA THR A 25 16.86 5.45 5.62
C THR A 25 17.90 4.35 5.59
N GLY A 26 17.81 3.35 6.48
CA GLY A 26 18.79 2.28 6.60
C GLY A 26 19.71 2.45 7.80
N ALA A 27 20.76 1.64 7.90
CA ALA A 27 21.65 1.64 9.06
C ALA A 27 22.39 2.98 9.19
N MET A 28 22.38 3.55 10.40
CA MET A 28 22.96 4.89 10.67
C MET A 28 23.82 4.88 11.94
N SER A 29 24.85 5.73 11.94
CA SER A 29 25.64 6.05 13.13
C SER A 29 24.87 7.00 14.06
N ARG A 30 25.29 7.07 15.33
CA ARG A 30 24.72 8.02 16.30
C ARG A 30 24.82 9.48 15.81
N THR A 31 25.92 9.83 15.14
CA THR A 31 26.14 11.18 14.61
C THR A 31 25.18 11.49 13.47
N GLU A 32 24.96 10.55 12.56
CA GLU A 32 23.98 10.70 11.48
C GLU A 32 22.56 10.78 12.04
N LEU A 33 22.22 9.98 13.06
CA LEU A 33 20.92 10.04 13.74
C LEU A 33 20.70 11.38 14.43
N ALA A 34 21.69 11.93 15.12
CA ALA A 34 21.58 13.26 15.73
C ALA A 34 21.29 14.34 14.69
N LYS A 35 22.02 14.31 13.56
CA LYS A 35 21.80 15.24 12.43
C LYS A 35 20.41 15.07 11.81
N ALA A 36 19.97 13.85 11.55
CA ALA A 36 18.71 13.57 10.88
C ALA A 36 17.48 13.86 11.77
N THR A 37 17.61 13.67 13.08
CA THR A 37 16.50 13.84 14.04
C THR A 37 16.47 15.20 14.72
N GLY A 38 17.55 15.98 14.68
CA GLY A 38 17.70 17.23 15.42
C GLY A 38 17.83 17.04 16.93
N LEU A 39 17.95 15.80 17.42
CA LEU A 39 18.09 15.49 18.84
C LEU A 39 19.54 15.75 19.31
N ALA A 40 19.69 16.17 20.57
CA ALA A 40 20.99 16.31 21.20
C ALA A 40 21.76 14.97 21.21
N ASN A 41 23.08 15.02 21.00
CA ASN A 41 23.94 13.82 20.96
C ASN A 41 23.79 12.93 22.20
N SER A 42 23.67 13.52 23.39
CA SER A 42 23.45 12.80 24.65
C SER A 42 22.11 12.04 24.68
N ALA A 43 21.06 12.61 24.11
CA ALA A 43 19.76 11.98 24.00
C ALA A 43 19.78 10.80 23.01
N VAL A 44 20.41 10.99 21.85
CA VAL A 44 20.58 9.92 20.85
C VAL A 44 21.36 8.75 21.43
N TRP A 45 22.47 9.01 22.12
CA TRP A 45 23.28 7.96 22.73
C TRP A 45 22.46 7.10 23.70
N ARG A 46 21.73 7.73 24.63
CA ARG A 46 20.87 7.04 25.60
C ARG A 46 19.78 6.23 24.92
N ILE A 47 19.10 6.81 23.92
CA ILE A 47 18.01 6.13 23.22
C ILE A 47 18.53 4.94 22.41
N VAL A 48 19.64 5.10 21.70
CA VAL A 48 20.25 3.99 20.93
C VAL A 48 20.66 2.84 21.87
N GLN A 49 21.24 3.14 23.03
CA GLN A 49 21.57 2.11 24.02
C GLN A 49 20.32 1.35 24.50
N GLU A 50 19.23 2.06 24.78
CA GLU A 50 17.99 1.41 25.19
C GLU A 50 17.36 0.55 24.08
N LEU A 51 17.35 1.04 22.84
CA LEU A 51 16.86 0.28 21.69
C LEU A 51 17.72 -0.97 21.43
N GLU A 52 19.04 -0.89 21.66
CA GLU A 52 19.98 -2.02 21.56
C GLU A 52 19.70 -3.05 22.68
N ASN A 53 19.54 -2.60 23.93
CA ASN A 53 19.20 -3.47 25.06
C ASN A 53 17.84 -4.16 24.90
N GLU A 54 16.88 -3.48 24.29
CA GLU A 54 15.55 -4.04 23.95
C GLU A 54 15.59 -4.95 22.71
N SER A 55 16.77 -5.17 22.10
CA SER A 55 16.95 -5.94 20.87
C SER A 55 16.10 -5.44 19.69
N LEU A 56 15.78 -4.14 19.66
CA LEU A 56 15.03 -3.50 18.57
C LEU A 56 15.97 -3.09 17.43
N ILE A 57 17.19 -2.73 17.78
CA ILE A 57 18.28 -2.44 16.84
C ILE A 57 19.50 -3.29 17.18
N GLU A 58 20.37 -3.49 16.20
CA GLU A 58 21.64 -4.17 16.37
C GLU A 58 22.76 -3.44 15.64
N LYS A 59 23.99 -3.61 16.14
CA LYS A 59 25.19 -3.10 15.47
C LYS A 59 25.35 -3.82 14.13
N ARG A 60 25.59 -3.05 13.07
CA ARG A 60 25.88 -3.58 11.74
C ARG A 60 27.33 -3.26 11.38
N SER A 61 27.99 -4.20 10.71
CA SER A 61 29.32 -4.00 10.13
C SER A 61 29.25 -2.95 9.02
N TYR A 62 30.28 -2.12 8.90
CA TYR A 62 30.34 -0.97 8.00
C TYR A 62 30.18 -1.38 6.51
N LEU A 63 29.04 -1.05 5.89
CA LEU A 63 28.85 -1.14 4.44
C LEU A 63 28.97 0.28 3.86
N LYS A 64 30.18 0.62 3.38
CA LYS A 64 30.59 1.87 2.69
C LYS A 64 29.46 2.81 2.21
N LYS A 65 29.40 4.04 2.75
CA LYS A 65 29.28 5.34 2.01
C LYS A 65 29.16 6.61 2.90
N THR A 66 29.88 6.72 4.02
CA THR A 66 30.10 8.03 4.67
C THR A 66 31.57 8.30 4.97
N ALA A 67 31.91 9.60 5.02
CA ALA A 67 33.27 10.15 5.00
C ALA A 67 34.13 9.85 6.24
N THR A 68 33.56 9.24 7.28
CA THR A 68 34.25 8.94 8.55
C THR A 68 34.49 7.44 8.70
N LYS A 69 35.71 6.99 8.36
CA LYS A 69 36.20 5.63 8.67
C LYS A 69 35.99 5.34 10.17
N GLY A 70 35.24 4.28 10.51
CA GLY A 70 35.24 3.67 11.85
C GLY A 70 34.01 3.89 12.74
N ALA A 71 32.96 4.59 12.29
CA ALA A 71 31.75 4.76 13.10
C ALA A 71 30.88 3.48 13.13
N VAL A 72 30.47 3.06 14.33
CA VAL A 72 29.47 1.99 14.51
C VAL A 72 28.12 2.48 14.00
N VAL A 73 27.49 1.69 13.13
CA VAL A 73 26.15 1.94 12.60
C VAL A 73 25.15 0.95 13.18
N TYR A 74 23.90 1.40 13.29
CA TYR A 74 22.81 0.65 13.89
C TYR A 74 21.72 0.42 12.85
N GLY A 75 21.33 -0.84 12.67
CA GLY A 75 20.20 -1.26 11.84
C GLY A 75 19.10 -1.88 12.68
N PRO A 76 17.89 -2.10 12.14
CA PRO A 76 16.86 -2.81 12.86
C PRO A 76 17.28 -4.28 13.03
N SER A 77 16.99 -4.83 14.21
CA SER A 77 17.24 -6.24 14.52
C SER A 77 16.21 -7.13 13.83
N LYS A 78 16.63 -8.29 13.32
CA LYS A 78 15.70 -9.29 12.76
C LYS A 78 14.82 -9.94 13.83
N LYS A 79 15.25 -9.90 15.10
CA LYS A 79 14.49 -10.39 16.27
C LYS A 79 13.43 -9.39 16.74
N PHE A 80 13.46 -8.15 16.23
CA PHE A 80 12.48 -7.13 16.61
C PHE A 80 11.11 -7.47 16.02
N ALA A 81 11.06 -7.76 14.73
CA ALA A 81 9.84 -8.11 14.04
C ALA A 81 10.12 -8.90 12.77
N CYS A 82 9.20 -9.80 12.45
CA CYS A 82 9.24 -10.66 11.29
C CYS A 82 7.89 -10.61 10.55
N SER A 83 7.91 -10.75 9.24
CA SER A 83 6.71 -11.06 8.47
C SER A 83 6.89 -12.42 7.83
N ILE A 84 5.94 -13.33 8.04
CA ILE A 84 5.75 -14.45 7.12
C ILE A 84 4.95 -13.88 5.96
N ILE A 85 5.43 -14.08 4.75
CA ILE A 85 4.91 -13.45 3.54
C ILE A 85 4.46 -14.57 2.63
N VAL A 86 3.17 -14.61 2.33
CA VAL A 86 2.58 -15.51 1.36
C VAL A 86 2.26 -14.67 0.13
N ASP A 87 3.08 -14.79 -0.89
CA ASP A 87 2.87 -14.15 -2.19
C ASP A 87 2.10 -15.10 -3.10
N VAL A 88 0.82 -14.84 -3.28
CA VAL A 88 -0.03 -15.63 -4.17
C VAL A 88 0.05 -15.04 -5.57
N GLN A 89 0.40 -15.86 -6.54
CA GLN A 89 0.35 -15.48 -7.96
C GLN A 89 -0.42 -16.52 -8.76
N VAL A 90 -0.81 -16.16 -9.98
CA VAL A 90 -1.64 -17.01 -10.84
C VAL A 90 -0.99 -18.35 -11.12
N THR A 91 0.34 -18.38 -11.35
CA THR A 91 1.05 -19.61 -11.72
C THR A 91 1.91 -20.18 -10.61
N HIS A 92 2.67 -19.33 -9.90
CA HIS A 92 3.60 -19.76 -8.86
C HIS A 92 3.52 -18.84 -7.65
N SER A 93 3.17 -19.42 -6.50
CA SER A 93 3.19 -18.72 -5.24
C SER A 93 4.52 -18.89 -4.52
N SER A 94 4.86 -17.96 -3.65
CA SER A 94 6.08 -18.01 -2.84
C SER A 94 5.79 -17.71 -1.39
N ILE A 95 6.54 -18.35 -0.49
CA ILE A 95 6.57 -18.00 0.93
C ILE A 95 7.95 -17.49 1.29
N ALA A 96 8.00 -16.37 2.01
CA ALA A 96 9.24 -15.75 2.45
C ALA A 96 9.13 -15.24 3.89
N LEU A 97 10.29 -15.08 4.54
CA LEU A 97 10.43 -14.28 5.75
C LEU A 97 10.93 -12.89 5.37
N GLY A 98 10.24 -11.84 5.81
CA GLY A 98 10.62 -10.44 5.62
C GLY A 98 10.95 -9.74 6.93
N PHE A 99 11.92 -8.82 6.87
CA PHE A 99 12.43 -8.12 8.04
C PHE A 99 12.42 -6.60 7.84
N LEU A 100 12.52 -5.86 8.95
CA LEU A 100 12.52 -4.39 8.95
C LEU A 100 13.81 -3.75 8.40
N ASP A 101 14.88 -4.52 8.23
CA ASP A 101 16.10 -4.08 7.54
C ASP A 101 15.96 -4.14 6.01
N LYS A 102 14.73 -4.38 5.51
CA LYS A 102 14.40 -4.53 4.09
C LYS A 102 15.00 -5.78 3.47
N SER A 103 15.53 -6.70 4.28
CA SER A 103 15.95 -8.02 3.80
C SER A 103 14.80 -9.01 3.87
N TRP A 104 14.92 -10.05 3.05
CA TRP A 104 14.00 -11.18 3.07
C TRP A 104 14.73 -12.47 2.72
N LYS A 105 14.09 -13.59 3.04
CA LYS A 105 14.54 -14.94 2.73
C LYS A 105 13.38 -15.71 2.14
N ILE A 106 13.47 -16.07 0.86
CA ILE A 106 12.51 -16.99 0.25
C ILE A 106 12.69 -18.34 0.93
N ILE A 107 11.60 -18.89 1.43
CA ILE A 107 11.53 -20.21 2.07
C ILE A 107 11.21 -21.25 1.01
N GLU A 108 10.18 -20.99 0.22
CA GLU A 108 9.75 -21.92 -0.82
C GLU A 108 9.01 -21.16 -1.94
N THR A 109 9.11 -21.67 -3.16
CA THR A 109 8.31 -21.27 -4.32
C THR A 109 7.68 -22.52 -4.89
N PHE A 110 6.39 -22.48 -5.20
CA PHE A 110 5.61 -23.64 -5.64
C PHE A 110 4.47 -23.22 -6.58
N GLU A 111 3.96 -24.16 -7.37
CA GLU A 111 2.84 -23.91 -8.28
C GLU A 111 1.54 -23.59 -7.53
N THR A 112 0.79 -22.62 -8.02
CA THR A 112 -0.53 -22.23 -7.49
C THR A 112 -1.62 -23.13 -8.07
N ASN A 113 -1.83 -24.29 -7.46
CA ASN A 113 -2.67 -25.35 -8.01
C ASN A 113 -4.01 -25.48 -7.29
N GLY A 114 -4.96 -24.58 -7.59
CA GLY A 114 -6.28 -24.58 -6.96
C GLY A 114 -6.23 -24.24 -5.47
N LEU A 115 -7.38 -23.90 -4.89
CA LEU A 115 -7.43 -23.35 -3.53
C LEU A 115 -6.99 -24.37 -2.47
N GLU A 116 -7.53 -25.59 -2.51
CA GLU A 116 -7.28 -26.61 -1.47
C GLU A 116 -5.81 -26.99 -1.36
N ARG A 117 -5.17 -27.40 -2.46
CA ARG A 117 -3.74 -27.75 -2.45
C ARG A 117 -2.85 -26.57 -2.11
N PHE A 118 -3.22 -25.36 -2.56
CA PHE A 118 -2.51 -24.14 -2.15
C PHE A 118 -2.57 -23.97 -0.64
N LEU A 119 -3.75 -24.06 -0.03
CA LEU A 119 -3.92 -23.90 1.42
C LEU A 119 -3.17 -24.99 2.18
N GLU A 120 -3.27 -26.27 1.79
CA GLU A 120 -2.52 -27.37 2.40
C GLU A 120 -1.00 -27.12 2.38
N LYS A 121 -0.49 -26.66 1.23
CA LYS A 121 0.92 -26.36 1.06
C LYS A 121 1.37 -25.21 1.96
N VAL A 122 0.60 -24.12 1.99
CA VAL A 122 0.86 -22.95 2.85
C VAL A 122 0.80 -23.35 4.32
N ASP A 123 -0.19 -24.12 4.73
CA ASP A 123 -0.39 -24.60 6.09
C ASP A 123 0.83 -25.37 6.60
N ARG A 124 1.32 -26.32 5.79
CA ARG A 124 2.51 -27.12 6.10
C ARG A 124 3.78 -26.27 6.24
N ILE A 125 3.91 -25.23 5.43
CA ILE A 125 5.08 -24.35 5.48
C ILE A 125 4.98 -23.43 6.71
N ILE A 126 3.82 -22.85 6.98
CA ILE A 126 3.60 -21.98 8.15
C ILE A 126 3.74 -22.78 9.44
N SER A 127 3.25 -24.02 9.51
CA SER A 127 3.44 -24.87 10.69
C SER A 127 4.92 -25.12 10.96
N THR A 128 5.72 -25.35 9.92
CA THR A 128 7.17 -25.51 10.04
C THR A 128 7.84 -24.20 10.46
N LEU A 129 7.43 -23.07 9.91
CA LEU A 129 7.98 -21.76 10.27
C LEU A 129 7.58 -21.32 11.68
N SER A 130 6.44 -21.79 12.21
CA SER A 130 5.98 -21.43 13.55
C SER A 130 6.90 -21.93 14.68
N THR A 131 7.79 -22.87 14.39
CA THR A 131 8.81 -23.39 15.31
C THR A 131 10.21 -22.83 15.06
N ASP A 132 10.38 -21.97 14.05
CA ASP A 132 11.66 -21.31 13.73
C ASP A 132 11.99 -20.24 14.78
N GLU A 133 13.24 -20.18 15.25
CA GLU A 133 13.69 -19.21 16.27
C GLU A 133 13.53 -17.74 15.85
N MET A 134 13.49 -17.46 14.55
CA MET A 134 13.23 -16.11 14.02
C MET A 134 11.76 -15.72 14.05
N VAL A 135 10.86 -16.69 14.20
CA VAL A 135 9.41 -16.50 14.21
C VAL A 135 8.92 -16.53 15.66
N ASN A 136 8.65 -15.35 16.19
CA ASN A 136 7.98 -15.20 17.47
C ASN A 136 6.54 -14.76 17.22
N VAL A 137 5.55 -15.49 17.74
CA VAL A 137 4.11 -15.23 17.50
C VAL A 137 3.74 -13.79 17.78
N ASP A 138 4.19 -13.24 18.92
CA ASP A 138 3.90 -11.86 19.25
C ASP A 138 4.55 -10.91 18.25
N LYS A 139 5.75 -11.17 17.76
CA LYS A 139 6.49 -10.24 16.89
C LYS A 139 6.32 -10.52 15.39
N THR A 140 5.48 -11.48 15.02
CA THR A 140 5.31 -11.92 13.65
C THR A 140 3.93 -11.57 13.11
N ILE A 141 3.91 -11.09 11.87
CA ILE A 141 2.69 -10.86 11.10
C ILE A 141 2.68 -11.82 9.92
N LEU A 142 1.56 -12.51 9.69
CA LEU A 142 1.32 -13.25 8.47
C LEU A 142 0.70 -12.28 7.46
N THR A 143 1.48 -11.93 6.44
CA THR A 143 1.08 -11.05 5.34
C THR A 143 0.80 -11.90 4.10
N ILE A 144 -0.38 -11.73 3.51
CA ILE A 144 -0.84 -12.49 2.35
C ILE A 144 -1.11 -11.48 1.22
N SER A 145 -0.29 -11.54 0.18
CA SER A 145 -0.50 -10.80 -1.06
C SER A 145 -1.33 -11.67 -1.99
N VAL A 146 -2.44 -11.16 -2.50
CA VAL A 146 -3.33 -11.91 -3.41
C VAL A 146 -3.76 -11.08 -4.61
N PRO A 147 -3.85 -11.68 -5.82
CA PRO A 147 -4.35 -11.01 -7.00
C PRO A 147 -5.88 -11.01 -6.96
N GLY A 148 -6.47 -9.95 -6.42
CA GLY A 148 -7.92 -9.81 -6.32
C GLY A 148 -8.39 -8.83 -5.25
N VAL A 149 -9.69 -8.87 -4.98
CA VAL A 149 -10.37 -7.97 -4.06
C VAL A 149 -10.38 -8.55 -2.66
N VAL A 150 -9.76 -7.85 -1.71
CA VAL A 150 -9.68 -8.28 -0.31
C VAL A 150 -10.47 -7.34 0.59
N ASN A 151 -11.47 -7.88 1.28
CA ASN A 151 -12.10 -7.19 2.40
C ASN A 151 -11.19 -7.27 3.62
N GLN A 152 -10.64 -6.14 4.03
CA GLN A 152 -9.67 -6.07 5.12
C GLN A 152 -10.28 -6.11 6.53
N GLU A 153 -11.55 -5.80 6.68
CA GLU A 153 -12.18 -5.87 8.00
C GLU A 153 -12.26 -7.33 8.46
N GLY A 154 -12.55 -8.25 7.53
CA GLY A 154 -12.56 -9.69 7.76
C GLY A 154 -11.34 -10.45 7.25
N GLN A 155 -10.42 -9.81 6.52
CA GLN A 155 -9.36 -10.46 5.73
C GLN A 155 -9.92 -11.55 4.81
N ILE A 156 -11.03 -11.23 4.15
CA ILE A 156 -11.74 -12.14 3.24
C ILE A 156 -11.29 -11.81 1.82
N LEU A 157 -10.75 -12.79 1.11
CA LEU A 157 -10.60 -12.71 -0.33
C LEU A 157 -12.00 -12.83 -0.94
N VAL A 158 -12.56 -11.71 -1.39
CA VAL A 158 -13.90 -11.63 -1.98
C VAL A 158 -13.90 -12.36 -3.31
N CYS A 159 -12.96 -12.01 -4.18
CA CYS A 159 -12.73 -12.69 -5.45
C CYS A 159 -11.30 -12.51 -5.94
N ALA A 160 -10.76 -13.55 -6.56
CA ALA A 160 -9.55 -13.54 -7.37
C ALA A 160 -9.86 -14.23 -8.71
N PRO A 161 -10.30 -13.49 -9.74
CA PRO A 161 -10.79 -14.06 -11.00
C PRO A 161 -9.77 -14.99 -11.67
N ASN A 162 -8.50 -14.55 -11.74
CA ASN A 162 -7.42 -15.32 -12.36
C ASN A 162 -7.04 -16.60 -11.59
N LEU A 163 -7.44 -16.72 -10.33
CA LEU A 163 -7.28 -17.94 -9.52
C LEU A 163 -8.55 -18.78 -9.44
N ASN A 164 -9.69 -18.23 -9.89
CA ASN A 164 -11.02 -18.77 -9.65
C ASN A 164 -11.30 -19.03 -8.16
N TRP A 165 -10.84 -18.14 -7.28
CA TRP A 165 -11.09 -18.21 -5.84
C TRP A 165 -12.09 -17.13 -5.45
N SER A 166 -12.98 -17.46 -4.51
CA SER A 166 -14.00 -16.52 -4.02
C SER A 166 -14.39 -16.83 -2.59
N ASN A 167 -14.67 -15.78 -1.83
CA ASN A 167 -15.16 -15.85 -0.45
C ASN A 167 -14.29 -16.71 0.49
N VAL A 168 -12.97 -16.50 0.45
CA VAL A 168 -12.00 -17.24 1.29
C VAL A 168 -11.64 -16.41 2.52
N ASN A 169 -11.98 -16.90 3.72
CA ASN A 169 -11.66 -16.25 4.97
C ASN A 169 -10.23 -16.59 5.43
N LEU A 170 -9.27 -15.76 5.01
CA LEU A 170 -7.84 -16.01 5.29
C LEU A 170 -7.51 -15.84 6.77
N LEU A 171 -8.19 -14.93 7.47
CA LEU A 171 -8.00 -14.77 8.92
C LEU A 171 -8.42 -16.03 9.65
N GLU A 172 -9.59 -16.59 9.36
CA GLU A 172 -10.07 -17.82 10.00
C GLU A 172 -9.12 -18.99 9.78
N ILE A 173 -8.71 -19.23 8.54
CA ILE A 173 -7.82 -20.34 8.16
C ILE A 173 -6.49 -20.28 8.93
N PHE A 174 -5.88 -19.10 9.03
CA PHE A 174 -4.54 -18.95 9.62
C PHE A 174 -4.54 -18.47 11.07
N SER A 175 -5.70 -18.17 11.66
CA SER A 175 -5.82 -17.72 13.06
C SER A 175 -5.26 -18.73 14.07
N LYS A 176 -5.28 -20.03 13.74
CA LYS A 176 -4.78 -21.12 14.57
C LYS A 176 -3.29 -20.99 14.95
N TYR A 177 -2.51 -20.22 14.20
CA TYR A 177 -1.10 -19.98 14.50
C TYR A 177 -0.86 -18.83 15.50
N GLY A 178 -1.91 -18.10 15.89
CA GLY A 178 -1.81 -16.94 16.79
C GLY A 178 -1.17 -15.69 16.16
N PHE A 179 -0.72 -15.77 14.90
CA PHE A 179 -0.20 -14.61 14.18
C PHE A 179 -1.30 -13.61 13.86
N LYS A 180 -0.93 -12.34 13.82
CA LYS A 180 -1.77 -11.34 13.17
C LYS A 180 -1.79 -11.62 11.67
N VAL A 181 -2.97 -11.85 11.10
CA VAL A 181 -3.15 -12.09 9.66
C VAL A 181 -3.56 -10.79 8.97
N ILE A 182 -2.91 -10.50 7.85
CA ILE A 182 -3.19 -9.37 6.99
C ILE A 182 -3.14 -9.85 5.55
N ALA A 183 -4.17 -9.56 4.80
CA ALA A 183 -4.30 -9.79 3.39
C ALA A 183 -4.53 -8.45 2.69
N GLU A 184 -3.94 -8.31 1.52
CA GLU A 184 -4.07 -7.12 0.69
C GLU A 184 -3.89 -7.49 -0.78
N ASN A 185 -4.51 -6.69 -1.64
CA ASN A 185 -4.31 -6.77 -3.07
C ASN A 185 -2.83 -6.53 -3.44
N ASP A 186 -2.31 -7.32 -4.36
CA ASP A 186 -0.93 -7.26 -4.84
C ASP A 186 -0.54 -5.88 -5.42
N ALA A 187 -1.37 -5.26 -6.25
CA ALA A 187 -1.13 -3.92 -6.78
C ALA A 187 -1.11 -2.85 -5.68
N ASN A 188 -2.00 -2.94 -4.69
CA ASN A 188 -1.98 -2.06 -3.51
C ASN A 188 -0.66 -2.17 -2.75
N LEU A 189 -0.19 -3.40 -2.55
CA LEU A 189 1.09 -3.65 -1.88
C LEU A 189 2.27 -3.09 -2.68
N SER A 190 2.30 -3.30 -3.99
CA SER A 190 3.35 -2.77 -4.85
C SER A 190 3.38 -1.24 -4.83
N LEU A 191 2.23 -0.58 -4.90
CA LEU A 191 2.15 0.88 -4.78
C LEU A 191 2.63 1.37 -3.40
N LEU A 192 2.27 0.68 -2.32
CA LEU A 192 2.76 1.02 -0.99
C LEU A 192 4.28 0.88 -0.90
N ALA A 193 4.85 -0.20 -1.45
CA ALA A 193 6.31 -0.36 -1.52
C ALA A 193 6.96 0.80 -2.26
N GLU A 194 6.48 1.13 -3.46
CA GLU A 194 7.02 2.26 -4.23
C GLU A 194 6.89 3.58 -3.49
N TRP A 195 5.73 3.86 -2.89
CA TRP A 195 5.53 5.06 -2.08
C TRP A 195 6.48 5.14 -0.87
N PHE A 196 6.89 4.01 -0.30
CA PHE A 196 7.80 4.00 0.83
C PHE A 196 9.28 4.09 0.44
N PHE A 197 9.69 3.36 -0.59
CA PHE A 197 11.11 3.22 -0.96
C PHE A 197 11.57 4.24 -2.01
N SER A 198 10.68 4.70 -2.89
CA SER A 198 11.00 5.69 -3.91
C SER A 198 10.69 7.09 -3.38
N GLN A 199 11.73 7.88 -3.08
CA GLN A 199 11.58 9.24 -2.53
C GLN A 199 10.68 10.13 -3.37
N ASP A 200 10.73 10.00 -4.70
CA ASP A 200 9.90 10.77 -5.62
C ASP A 200 8.42 10.40 -5.52
N VAL A 201 8.11 9.10 -5.38
CA VAL A 201 6.74 8.62 -5.20
C VAL A 201 6.23 9.03 -3.82
N ARG A 202 7.07 8.95 -2.79
CA ARG A 202 6.72 9.38 -1.43
C ARG A 202 6.32 10.85 -1.32
N ARG A 203 6.91 11.70 -2.15
CA ARG A 203 6.62 13.14 -2.23
C ARG A 203 5.34 13.45 -3.00
N SER A 204 4.81 12.47 -3.74
CA SER A 204 3.56 12.60 -4.47
C SER A 204 2.39 12.43 -3.51
N ASN A 205 1.40 13.33 -3.60
CA ASN A 205 0.16 13.19 -2.84
C ASN A 205 -0.80 12.24 -3.54
N ASN A 206 -0.74 12.21 -4.87
CA ASN A 206 -1.58 11.37 -5.71
C ASN A 206 -0.69 10.52 -6.61
N ALA A 207 -0.86 9.20 -6.54
CA ALA A 207 -0.08 8.26 -7.34
C ALA A 207 -0.98 7.14 -7.85
N PHE A 208 -0.69 6.65 -9.04
CA PHE A 208 -1.33 5.47 -9.61
C PHE A 208 -0.27 4.43 -9.94
N PHE A 209 -0.51 3.17 -9.58
CA PHE A 209 0.29 2.03 -9.98
C PHE A 209 -0.49 1.24 -11.01
N LEU A 210 0.13 0.96 -12.16
CA LEU A 210 -0.43 0.18 -13.24
C LEU A 210 0.41 -1.08 -13.42
N TYR A 211 -0.17 -2.23 -13.08
CA TYR A 211 0.47 -3.53 -13.15
C TYR A 211 0.29 -4.16 -14.53
N PHE A 212 1.37 -4.68 -15.11
CA PHE A 212 1.40 -5.44 -16.36
C PHE A 212 1.94 -6.86 -16.14
N GLY A 213 1.10 -7.87 -16.33
CA GLY A 213 1.47 -9.28 -16.23
C GLY A 213 0.50 -10.18 -16.98
N GLU A 214 0.07 -11.27 -16.36
CA GLU A 214 -1.00 -12.14 -16.87
C GLU A 214 -2.32 -11.39 -17.01
N GLY A 215 -2.59 -10.45 -16.11
CA GLY A 215 -3.70 -9.52 -16.16
C GLY A 215 -3.24 -8.07 -16.01
N ILE A 216 -4.21 -7.18 -15.76
CA ILE A 216 -3.98 -5.76 -15.51
C ILE A 216 -4.59 -5.35 -14.19
N GLY A 217 -3.71 -5.01 -13.25
CA GLY A 217 -4.08 -4.49 -11.95
C GLY A 217 -3.85 -2.99 -11.87
N GLY A 218 -4.52 -2.34 -10.93
CA GLY A 218 -4.25 -0.97 -10.59
C GLY A 218 -4.39 -0.72 -9.10
N ALA A 219 -3.64 0.26 -8.61
CA ALA A 219 -3.76 0.77 -7.27
C ALA A 219 -3.58 2.28 -7.29
N LEU A 220 -4.17 2.97 -6.33
CA LEU A 220 -4.04 4.42 -6.25
C LEU A 220 -3.91 4.93 -4.83
N ILE A 221 -3.08 5.96 -4.69
CA ILE A 221 -2.94 6.78 -3.50
C ILE A 221 -3.56 8.14 -3.82
N ILE A 222 -4.43 8.63 -2.93
CA ILE A 222 -4.97 9.99 -2.98
C ILE A 222 -4.72 10.64 -1.62
N ASN A 223 -4.18 11.86 -1.62
CA ASN A 223 -3.79 12.58 -0.41
C ASN A 223 -2.91 11.73 0.54
N GLY A 224 -1.96 10.98 -0.03
CA GLY A 224 -1.03 10.14 0.73
C GLY A 224 -1.66 8.89 1.37
N LYS A 225 -2.89 8.51 0.99
CA LYS A 225 -3.57 7.31 1.49
C LYS A 225 -3.93 6.37 0.34
N ILE A 226 -3.68 5.07 0.54
CA ILE A 226 -4.15 4.02 -0.37
C ILE A 226 -5.69 4.05 -0.40
N ILE A 227 -6.25 4.03 -1.61
CA ILE A 227 -7.70 4.04 -1.81
C ILE A 227 -8.18 2.64 -2.18
N LYS A 228 -9.12 2.15 -1.39
CA LYS A 228 -9.71 0.81 -1.53
C LYS A 228 -11.12 0.85 -2.10
N GLY A 229 -11.81 1.98 -1.96
CA GLY A 229 -13.22 2.09 -2.31
C GLY A 229 -14.13 1.34 -1.34
N LYS A 230 -15.44 1.44 -1.56
CA LYS A 230 -16.47 0.89 -0.65
C LYS A 230 -16.39 -0.64 -0.52
N ASN A 231 -16.14 -1.32 -1.63
CA ASN A 231 -16.09 -2.78 -1.72
C ASN A 231 -14.68 -3.29 -2.01
N PHE A 232 -13.65 -2.52 -1.65
CA PHE A 232 -12.23 -2.90 -1.81
C PHE A 232 -11.75 -3.08 -3.28
N ALA A 233 -12.56 -2.67 -4.25
CA ALA A 233 -12.31 -2.82 -5.69
C ALA A 233 -11.87 -1.51 -6.38
N ALA A 234 -11.43 -0.50 -5.62
CA ALA A 234 -10.88 0.70 -6.25
C ALA A 234 -9.53 0.37 -6.92
N GLY A 235 -9.35 0.84 -8.15
CA GLY A 235 -8.12 0.58 -8.90
C GLY A 235 -8.20 -0.61 -9.86
N GLU A 236 -9.33 -1.33 -9.94
CA GLU A 236 -9.60 -2.41 -10.91
C GLU A 236 -9.71 -1.89 -12.37
N VAL A 237 -8.62 -1.27 -12.84
CA VAL A 237 -8.53 -0.58 -14.14
C VAL A 237 -8.50 -1.58 -15.29
N GLY A 238 -8.07 -2.82 -15.05
CA GLY A 238 -8.14 -3.90 -16.03
C GLY A 238 -9.57 -4.14 -16.54
N HIS A 239 -10.57 -3.99 -15.67
CA HIS A 239 -11.99 -4.16 -15.99
C HIS A 239 -12.67 -2.89 -16.52
N SER A 240 -11.92 -1.80 -16.71
CA SER A 240 -12.48 -0.59 -17.31
C SER A 240 -12.83 -0.84 -18.79
N ILE A 241 -13.97 -0.32 -19.23
CA ILE A 241 -14.43 -0.49 -20.62
C ILE A 241 -13.79 0.58 -21.51
N VAL A 242 -13.12 0.15 -22.57
CA VAL A 242 -12.45 1.04 -23.55
C VAL A 242 -13.17 1.09 -24.90
N ASN A 243 -14.04 0.12 -25.19
CA ASN A 243 -14.86 0.13 -26.39
C ASN A 243 -16.19 -0.59 -26.13
N VAL A 244 -17.27 -0.11 -26.76
CA VAL A 244 -18.61 -0.70 -26.73
C VAL A 244 -19.08 -0.88 -28.16
N SER A 245 -19.58 -2.07 -28.48
CA SER A 245 -20.14 -2.41 -29.79
C SER A 245 -21.45 -3.20 -29.62
N PRO A 246 -22.23 -3.40 -30.69
CA PRO A 246 -23.41 -4.26 -30.62
C PRO A 246 -23.12 -5.70 -30.17
N SER A 247 -21.88 -6.17 -30.32
CA SER A 247 -21.45 -7.52 -29.94
C SER A 247 -20.91 -7.62 -28.50
N GLY A 248 -20.89 -6.51 -27.74
CA GLY A 248 -20.42 -6.48 -26.36
C GLY A 248 -19.50 -5.30 -26.06
N TYR A 249 -18.56 -5.51 -25.14
CA TYR A 249 -17.59 -4.49 -24.74
C TYR A 249 -16.18 -5.06 -24.68
N VAL A 250 -15.20 -4.16 -24.70
CA VAL A 250 -13.77 -4.48 -24.60
C VAL A 250 -13.24 -3.87 -23.32
N GLU A 251 -12.71 -4.71 -22.44
CA GLU A 251 -12.02 -4.27 -21.23
C GLU A 251 -10.56 -3.91 -21.51
N VAL A 252 -9.98 -3.03 -20.69
CA VAL A 252 -8.55 -2.65 -20.76
C VAL A 252 -7.65 -3.90 -20.74
N GLU A 253 -7.93 -4.86 -19.87
CA GLU A 253 -7.10 -6.06 -19.70
C GLU A 253 -6.95 -6.84 -21.01
N SER A 254 -8.02 -6.93 -21.80
CA SER A 254 -7.99 -7.66 -23.08
C SER A 254 -7.00 -7.07 -24.11
N LEU A 255 -6.67 -5.79 -23.95
CA LEU A 255 -5.73 -5.09 -24.82
C LEU A 255 -4.34 -4.97 -24.21
N LEU A 256 -4.24 -4.92 -22.87
CA LEU A 256 -3.01 -4.58 -22.16
C LEU A 256 -2.35 -5.76 -21.43
N SER A 257 -3.05 -6.87 -21.22
CA SER A 257 -2.45 -8.08 -20.65
C SER A 257 -1.29 -8.55 -21.53
N ILE A 258 -0.14 -8.81 -20.89
CA ILE A 258 1.04 -9.32 -21.58
C ILE A 258 0.79 -10.74 -22.08
N SER A 259 0.11 -11.58 -21.29
CA SER A 259 -0.21 -12.96 -21.69
C SER A 259 -1.08 -12.98 -22.93
N GLN A 260 -2.12 -12.13 -22.99
CA GLN A 260 -3.01 -12.04 -24.15
C GLN A 260 -2.31 -11.43 -25.37
N LEU A 261 -1.46 -10.43 -25.19
CA LEU A 261 -0.65 -9.87 -26.30
C LEU A 261 0.25 -10.96 -26.93
N ILE A 262 0.92 -11.75 -26.09
CA ILE A 262 1.76 -12.87 -26.55
C ILE A 262 0.92 -13.94 -27.23
N GLU A 263 -0.21 -14.35 -26.63
CA GLU A 263 -1.08 -15.36 -27.20
C GLU A 263 -1.61 -14.96 -28.58
N ARG A 264 -2.03 -13.70 -28.75
CA ARG A 264 -2.47 -13.15 -30.03
C ARG A 264 -1.35 -13.20 -31.07
N PHE A 265 -0.12 -12.87 -30.69
CA PHE A 265 1.03 -13.01 -31.57
C PHE A 265 1.26 -14.48 -31.96
N GLU A 266 1.38 -15.38 -30.98
CA GLU A 266 1.70 -16.80 -31.19
C GLU A 266 0.65 -17.50 -32.08
N LYS A 267 -0.65 -17.18 -31.87
CA LYS A 267 -1.76 -17.71 -32.69
C LYS A 267 -1.69 -17.18 -34.12
N ALA A 268 -1.52 -15.88 -34.31
CA ALA A 268 -1.53 -15.26 -35.65
C ALA A 268 -0.25 -15.60 -36.45
N SER A 269 0.90 -15.71 -35.80
CA SER A 269 2.17 -16.08 -36.44
C SER A 269 2.36 -17.60 -36.57
N ARG A 270 1.53 -18.40 -35.91
CA ARG A 270 1.70 -19.86 -35.74
C ARG A 270 3.08 -20.24 -35.16
N GLN A 271 3.65 -19.36 -34.33
CA GLN A 271 4.97 -19.54 -33.71
C GLN A 271 4.85 -19.41 -32.20
N LYS A 272 5.18 -20.47 -31.46
CA LYS A 272 5.30 -20.37 -30.00
C LYS A 272 6.62 -19.69 -29.61
N LEU A 273 6.54 -18.73 -28.71
CA LEU A 273 7.71 -18.12 -28.09
C LEU A 273 8.11 -18.95 -26.87
N SER A 274 9.41 -19.13 -26.65
CA SER A 274 9.94 -19.89 -25.53
C SER A 274 10.31 -18.99 -24.35
N GLY A 275 10.22 -19.56 -23.15
CA GLY A 275 10.58 -18.92 -21.90
C GLY A 275 9.38 -18.43 -21.08
N THR A 276 9.71 -17.76 -19.98
CA THR A 276 8.81 -17.03 -19.08
C THR A 276 8.04 -15.93 -19.81
N LEU A 277 6.97 -15.42 -19.19
CA LEU A 277 6.16 -14.34 -19.78
C LEU A 277 7.01 -13.11 -20.15
N LYS A 278 7.97 -12.74 -19.29
CA LYS A 278 8.94 -11.67 -19.56
C LYS A 278 9.81 -11.97 -20.79
N GLU A 279 10.37 -13.17 -20.89
CA GLU A 279 11.22 -13.55 -22.02
C GLU A 279 10.43 -13.60 -23.33
N LYS A 280 9.18 -14.06 -23.29
CA LYS A 280 8.28 -14.01 -24.45
C LYS A 280 8.00 -12.57 -24.87
N PHE A 281 7.75 -11.66 -23.93
CA PHE A 281 7.62 -10.23 -24.21
C PHE A 281 8.89 -9.65 -24.84
N ASP A 282 10.06 -9.93 -24.26
CA ASP A 282 11.35 -9.48 -24.80
C ASP A 282 11.56 -9.95 -26.25
N ARG A 283 11.18 -11.20 -26.57
CA ARG A 283 11.22 -11.74 -27.93
C ARG A 283 10.23 -11.05 -28.87
N LEU A 284 9.01 -10.77 -28.42
CA LEU A 284 8.03 -10.01 -29.20
C LEU A 284 8.55 -8.59 -29.51
N ILE A 285 9.11 -7.91 -28.52
CA ILE A 285 9.76 -6.60 -28.70
C ILE A 285 10.95 -6.70 -29.67
N GLY A 286 11.72 -7.79 -29.62
CA GLY A 286 12.76 -8.07 -30.61
C GLY A 286 12.24 -8.14 -32.04
N LYS A 287 11.12 -8.85 -32.26
CA LYS A 287 10.46 -8.92 -33.57
C LYS A 287 9.91 -7.58 -34.03
N TRP A 288 9.32 -6.82 -33.11
CA TRP A 288 8.86 -5.46 -33.37
C TRP A 288 10.01 -4.54 -33.84
N ARG A 289 11.17 -4.60 -33.17
CA ARG A 289 12.39 -3.87 -33.59
C ARG A 289 12.89 -4.30 -34.96
N ALA A 290 12.72 -5.58 -35.30
CA ALA A 290 13.03 -6.12 -36.63
C ALA A 290 11.97 -5.79 -37.70
N SER A 291 10.99 -4.93 -37.39
CA SER A 291 9.91 -4.52 -38.30
C SER A 291 9.05 -5.67 -38.82
N ASP A 292 8.91 -6.75 -38.03
CA ASP A 292 7.93 -7.81 -38.30
C ASP A 292 6.52 -7.21 -38.36
N LYS A 293 5.82 -7.38 -39.49
CA LYS A 293 4.53 -6.70 -39.76
C LYS A 293 3.47 -6.99 -38.69
N LEU A 294 3.41 -8.23 -38.21
CA LEU A 294 2.43 -8.63 -37.19
C LEU A 294 2.81 -8.04 -35.83
N ALA A 295 4.09 -8.12 -35.44
CA ALA A 295 4.57 -7.53 -34.19
C ALA A 295 4.36 -6.00 -34.17
N VAL A 296 4.62 -5.31 -35.28
CA VAL A 296 4.35 -3.87 -35.43
C VAL A 296 2.87 -3.55 -35.20
N LYS A 297 1.97 -4.27 -35.86
CA LYS A 297 0.52 -4.07 -35.68
C LYS A 297 0.11 -4.26 -34.22
N LEU A 298 0.51 -5.36 -33.59
CA LEU A 298 0.10 -5.69 -32.22
C LEU A 298 0.68 -4.72 -31.19
N VAL A 299 1.95 -4.33 -31.32
CA VAL A 299 2.59 -3.35 -30.43
C VAL A 299 1.98 -1.95 -30.62
N GLU A 300 1.56 -1.60 -31.83
CA GLU A 300 0.85 -0.34 -32.07
C GLU A 300 -0.53 -0.32 -31.40
N GLU A 301 -1.32 -1.38 -31.54
CA GLU A 301 -2.60 -1.53 -30.83
C GLU A 301 -2.40 -1.47 -29.30
N PHE A 302 -1.41 -2.19 -28.79
CA PHE A 302 -1.04 -2.21 -27.38
C PHE A 302 -0.68 -0.81 -26.85
N THR A 303 0.22 -0.11 -27.52
CA THR A 303 0.66 1.24 -27.10
C THR A 303 -0.43 2.30 -27.26
N ASN A 304 -1.35 2.14 -28.22
CA ASN A 304 -2.56 2.98 -28.32
C ASN A 304 -3.46 2.76 -27.11
N ALA A 305 -3.73 1.50 -26.75
CA ALA A 305 -4.54 1.18 -25.58
C ALA A 305 -3.91 1.72 -24.28
N ILE A 306 -2.58 1.64 -24.12
CA ILE A 306 -1.89 2.22 -22.96
C ILE A 306 -2.14 3.73 -22.91
N ALA A 307 -1.98 4.45 -24.02
CA ALA A 307 -2.17 5.89 -24.06
C ALA A 307 -3.61 6.29 -23.69
N VAL A 308 -4.62 5.55 -24.17
CA VAL A 308 -6.04 5.77 -23.81
C VAL A 308 -6.28 5.48 -22.33
N THR A 309 -5.77 4.37 -21.80
CA THR A 309 -5.92 4.02 -20.38
C THR A 309 -5.28 5.07 -19.48
N LEU A 310 -4.07 5.53 -19.81
CA LEU A 310 -3.42 6.62 -19.08
C LEU A 310 -4.25 7.90 -19.14
N LEU A 311 -4.78 8.25 -20.31
CA LEU A 311 -5.65 9.42 -20.47
C LEU A 311 -6.86 9.36 -19.51
N ASN A 312 -7.51 8.20 -19.45
CA ASN A 312 -8.64 7.96 -18.55
C ASN A 312 -8.21 8.03 -17.08
N ILE A 313 -7.05 7.49 -16.71
CA ILE A 313 -6.49 7.63 -15.35
C ILE A 313 -6.27 9.10 -15.02
N GLY A 314 -5.73 9.90 -15.95
CA GLY A 314 -5.56 11.34 -15.73
C GLY A 314 -6.87 12.08 -15.54
N TYR A 315 -7.92 11.72 -16.28
CA TYR A 315 -9.24 12.36 -16.15
C TYR A 315 -9.96 12.00 -14.86
N ILE A 316 -9.75 10.79 -14.34
CA ILE A 316 -10.46 10.30 -13.16
C ILE A 316 -9.69 10.59 -11.87
N VAL A 317 -8.38 10.34 -11.88
CA VAL A 317 -7.52 10.38 -10.69
C VAL A 317 -6.62 11.62 -10.69
N ASN A 318 -6.17 12.06 -11.87
CA ASN A 318 -5.19 13.13 -12.04
C ASN A 318 -3.95 12.99 -11.12
N PRO A 319 -3.18 11.89 -11.23
CA PRO A 319 -2.08 11.62 -10.32
C PRO A 319 -0.83 12.46 -10.64
N ASP A 320 -0.02 12.74 -9.62
CA ASP A 320 1.30 13.35 -9.79
C ASP A 320 2.25 12.40 -10.53
N VAL A 321 2.07 11.09 -10.33
CA VAL A 321 2.89 10.02 -10.90
C VAL A 321 2.07 8.78 -11.25
N VAL A 322 2.32 8.20 -12.44
CA VAL A 322 1.92 6.84 -12.78
C VAL A 322 3.15 5.94 -12.82
N ILE A 323 3.09 4.84 -12.09
CA ILE A 323 4.15 3.86 -11.96
C ILE A 323 3.75 2.61 -12.74
N PHE A 324 4.61 2.20 -13.66
CA PHE A 324 4.46 1.00 -14.47
C PHE A 324 5.23 -0.12 -13.78
N GLY A 325 4.50 -1.10 -13.27
CA GLY A 325 5.08 -2.25 -12.58
C GLY A 325 4.58 -3.58 -13.12
N GLY A 326 5.03 -4.64 -12.47
CA GLY A 326 4.68 -6.02 -12.82
C GLY A 326 5.79 -6.80 -13.52
N ILE A 327 5.43 -7.96 -14.08
CA ILE A 327 6.38 -8.97 -14.59
C ILE A 327 7.27 -8.41 -15.70
N VAL A 328 6.74 -7.46 -16.48
CA VAL A 328 7.47 -6.79 -17.55
C VAL A 328 7.95 -5.41 -17.10
N ASN A 329 9.02 -5.42 -16.32
CA ASN A 329 9.59 -4.19 -15.76
C ASN A 329 10.29 -3.28 -16.79
N ASN A 330 10.58 -3.77 -17.99
CA ASN A 330 11.27 -3.04 -19.04
C ASN A 330 10.31 -2.44 -20.09
N LEU A 331 9.00 -2.53 -19.88
CA LEU A 331 7.98 -2.00 -20.79
C LEU A 331 8.21 -0.52 -21.06
N TRP A 332 8.42 0.26 -19.99
CA TRP A 332 8.61 1.70 -20.09
C TRP A 332 9.90 2.06 -20.84
N GLU A 333 11.01 1.36 -20.61
CA GLU A 333 12.26 1.56 -21.36
C GLU A 333 12.10 1.25 -22.85
N ASN A 334 11.34 0.21 -23.19
CA ASN A 334 11.16 -0.21 -24.58
C ASN A 334 10.18 0.68 -25.34
N LEU A 335 9.06 1.08 -24.71
CA LEU A 335 7.90 1.67 -25.39
C LEU A 335 7.54 3.09 -24.89
N GLY A 336 8.18 3.59 -23.84
CA GLY A 336 7.81 4.84 -23.16
C GLY A 336 7.83 6.06 -24.07
N GLN A 337 8.80 6.17 -24.98
CA GLN A 337 8.83 7.27 -25.95
C GLN A 337 7.63 7.26 -26.92
N ILE A 338 7.20 6.07 -27.34
CA ILE A 338 6.05 5.89 -28.25
C ILE A 338 4.76 6.24 -27.53
N ILE A 339 4.61 5.73 -26.30
CA ILE A 339 3.47 6.02 -25.43
C ILE A 339 3.40 7.53 -25.18
N HIS A 340 4.51 8.18 -24.87
CA HIS A 340 4.57 9.62 -24.63
C HIS A 340 4.15 10.44 -25.87
N LYS A 341 4.63 10.07 -27.06
CA LYS A 341 4.21 10.72 -28.32
C LYS A 341 2.72 10.54 -28.60
N LYS A 342 2.15 9.36 -28.30
CA LYS A 342 0.71 9.10 -28.47
C LYS A 342 -0.11 9.91 -27.47
N LEU A 343 0.32 9.99 -26.21
CA LEU A 343 -0.31 10.82 -25.18
C LEU A 343 -0.35 12.29 -25.58
N GLN A 344 0.76 12.86 -26.06
CA GLN A 344 0.82 14.26 -26.51
C GLN A 344 -0.20 14.58 -27.62
N LYS A 345 -0.53 13.60 -28.47
CA LYS A 345 -1.53 13.76 -29.53
C LYS A 345 -2.97 13.63 -29.02
N LEU A 346 -3.18 12.79 -28.00
CA LEU A 346 -4.51 12.45 -27.47
C LEU A 346 -4.96 13.39 -26.35
N ASP A 347 -4.04 13.90 -25.53
CA ASP A 347 -4.32 14.77 -24.38
C ASP A 347 -4.60 16.21 -24.81
N LYS A 348 -5.79 16.43 -25.38
CA LYS A 348 -6.25 17.75 -25.84
C LYS A 348 -6.32 18.78 -24.73
N TYR A 349 -6.51 18.36 -23.48
CA TYR A 349 -6.72 19.24 -22.33
C TYR A 349 -5.44 19.43 -21.48
N ASN A 350 -4.35 18.74 -21.82
CA ASN A 350 -3.08 18.76 -21.09
C ASN A 350 -3.18 18.32 -19.63
N PHE A 351 -4.17 17.51 -19.25
CA PHE A 351 -4.37 17.09 -17.87
C PHE A 351 -3.29 16.12 -17.38
N ILE A 352 -2.62 15.39 -18.28
CA ILE A 352 -1.55 14.45 -17.93
C ILE A 352 -0.16 15.07 -18.15
N ARG A 353 -0.08 16.29 -18.70
CA ARG A 353 1.19 16.92 -19.06
C ARG A 353 2.20 17.00 -17.91
N THR A 354 1.73 17.22 -16.68
CA THR A 354 2.58 17.31 -15.48
C THR A 354 2.76 15.98 -14.76
N CYS A 355 2.01 14.95 -15.16
CA CYS A 355 2.08 13.62 -14.58
C CYS A 355 3.40 12.95 -14.97
N GLN A 356 4.14 12.47 -13.97
CA GLN A 356 5.37 11.72 -14.19
C GLN A 356 5.03 10.27 -14.53
N LEU A 357 5.57 9.76 -15.64
CA LEU A 357 5.45 8.35 -16.00
C LEU A 357 6.78 7.66 -15.67
N LYS A 358 6.74 6.66 -14.80
CA LYS A 358 7.95 6.00 -14.28
C LYS A 358 7.82 4.50 -14.33
N LYS A 359 8.94 3.83 -14.53
CA LYS A 359 9.06 2.41 -14.22
C LYS A 359 9.12 2.19 -12.71
N GLU A 360 8.68 1.03 -12.28
CA GLU A 360 8.87 0.54 -10.93
C GLU A 360 10.38 0.36 -10.60
N ASN A 361 10.81 0.85 -9.43
CA ASN A 361 12.21 0.85 -9.00
C ASN A 361 12.55 -0.31 -8.06
N CYS A 362 11.57 -0.86 -7.35
CA CYS A 362 11.77 -1.94 -6.37
C CYS A 362 12.11 -3.31 -7.00
N THR A 363 12.26 -3.37 -8.34
CA THR A 363 12.53 -4.60 -9.13
C THR A 363 13.98 -5.06 -9.07
N ASN A 364 14.92 -4.17 -8.75
CA ASN A 364 16.32 -4.37 -9.11
C ASN A 364 17.14 -5.16 -8.07
N ARG A 365 16.51 -5.99 -7.23
CA ARG A 365 17.22 -6.83 -6.24
C ARG A 365 17.03 -8.32 -6.53
N ARG A 366 17.77 -8.74 -7.56
CA ARG A 366 18.29 -10.08 -7.86
C ARG A 366 17.38 -11.21 -8.36
N ASN A 367 16.05 -11.25 -8.24
CA ASN A 367 15.31 -12.46 -8.68
C ASN A 367 13.80 -12.30 -8.97
N GLY A 368 13.34 -11.24 -9.65
CA GLY A 368 11.98 -11.15 -10.25
C GLY A 368 10.76 -11.10 -9.29
N ASN A 369 10.88 -11.60 -8.06
CA ASN A 369 9.83 -11.72 -7.05
C ASN A 369 10.08 -10.77 -5.84
N SER A 370 10.88 -9.72 -6.00
CA SER A 370 11.39 -8.90 -4.88
C SER A 370 10.42 -7.86 -4.31
N HIS A 371 9.32 -7.59 -5.02
CA HIS A 371 8.40 -6.47 -4.76
C HIS A 371 7.52 -6.69 -3.54
N PHE A 372 6.81 -7.81 -3.56
CA PHE A 372 5.83 -8.20 -2.56
C PHE A 372 6.49 -8.46 -1.20
N THR A 373 7.75 -8.91 -1.23
CA THR A 373 8.52 -9.15 -0.01
C THR A 373 8.94 -7.84 0.66
N MET A 374 9.23 -6.81 -0.12
CA MET A 374 9.53 -5.45 0.37
C MET A 374 8.28 -4.71 0.87
N SER A 375 7.15 -4.84 0.18
CA SER A 375 5.87 -4.26 0.61
C SER A 375 5.27 -4.96 1.82
N SER A 376 5.56 -6.25 2.03
CA SER A 376 5.12 -6.97 3.22
C SER A 376 5.96 -6.62 4.45
N SER A 377 7.27 -6.36 4.29
CA SER A 377 8.07 -5.67 5.32
C SER A 377 7.56 -4.25 5.61
N LEU A 378 6.94 -3.60 4.63
CA LEU A 378 6.26 -2.33 4.82
C LEU A 378 4.90 -2.49 5.50
N LEU A 379 4.11 -3.53 5.23
CA LEU A 379 2.94 -3.84 6.03
C LEU A 379 3.34 -4.16 7.46
N LEU A 380 4.44 -4.89 7.68
CA LEU A 380 5.04 -5.08 8.99
C LEU A 380 5.35 -3.73 9.64
N TYR A 381 6.00 -2.81 8.93
CA TYR A 381 6.26 -1.44 9.40
C TYR A 381 4.95 -0.66 9.69
N HIS A 382 4.02 -0.59 8.75
CA HIS A 382 2.74 0.10 8.86
C HIS A 382 1.92 -0.44 10.04
N ASN A 383 1.90 -1.75 10.25
CA ASN A 383 1.16 -2.39 11.33
C ASN A 383 1.84 -2.29 12.69
N LEU A 384 3.18 -2.26 12.74
CA LEU A 384 3.88 -2.03 14.00
C LEU A 384 3.77 -0.57 14.46
N PHE A 385 3.72 0.38 13.52
CA PHE A 385 3.79 1.81 13.82
C PHE A 385 2.44 2.56 13.79
N LEU A 386 1.47 2.16 12.95
CA LEU A 386 0.12 2.76 12.93
C LEU A 386 -0.90 1.97 13.77
N LEU A 387 -0.76 0.64 13.88
CA LEU A 387 -1.58 -0.15 14.79
C LEU A 387 -0.87 -0.33 16.13
N LYS A 388 -0.90 0.74 16.92
CA LYS A 388 -0.98 0.68 18.38
C LYS A 388 0.16 0.01 19.17
N ARG A 389 1.26 -0.47 18.57
CA ARG A 389 2.34 -1.10 19.36
C ARG A 389 3.35 -0.15 19.98
N LEU A 390 3.46 1.07 19.48
CA LEU A 390 3.95 2.17 20.31
C LEU A 390 2.86 2.71 21.25
N SER A 391 1.57 2.47 20.97
CA SER A 391 0.50 2.88 21.88
C SER A 391 0.21 1.92 23.03
N LEU A 392 0.74 0.69 23.02
CA LEU A 392 0.83 -0.15 24.23
C LEU A 392 1.86 0.40 25.24
N TYR A 393 2.71 1.34 24.80
CA TYR A 393 3.52 2.18 25.66
C TYR A 393 2.91 3.58 25.92
N LEU A 394 1.89 3.97 25.15
CA LEU A 394 1.07 5.17 25.41
C LEU A 394 -0.23 4.76 26.07
N VAL A 395 -0.19 4.47 27.38
CA VAL A 395 -1.38 4.60 28.22
C VAL A 395 -1.76 6.08 28.22
N ILE A 396 -2.69 6.46 27.36
CA ILE A 396 -3.52 7.63 27.55
C ILE A 396 -4.86 7.08 28.03
N PRO A 397 -5.22 7.23 29.32
CA PRO A 397 -6.62 7.13 29.68
C PRO A 397 -7.31 8.31 29.02
N ILE A 398 -8.20 8.05 28.08
CA ILE A 398 -9.20 9.03 27.67
C ILE A 398 -10.19 9.12 28.83
N THR A 399 -9.83 9.85 29.88
CA THR A 399 -10.82 10.42 30.79
C THR A 399 -11.35 11.68 30.12
N LEU A 400 -12.52 11.55 29.48
CA LEU A 400 -13.35 12.70 29.14
C LEU A 400 -13.71 13.42 30.43
N SER A 401 -12.95 14.47 30.77
CA SER A 401 -13.35 15.40 31.82
C SER A 401 -14.48 16.29 31.30
N THR A 402 -15.70 16.01 31.75
CA THR A 402 -16.91 16.84 31.59
C THR A 402 -16.81 18.14 32.40
N ARG A 403 -15.85 19.02 32.07
CA ARG A 403 -15.77 20.37 32.64
C ARG A 403 -15.57 21.43 31.56
N LEU A 404 -16.51 21.50 30.64
CA LEU A 404 -16.77 22.70 29.81
C LEU A 404 -18.27 22.78 29.53
N LEU A 405 -19.05 23.00 30.59
CA LEU A 405 -20.39 23.58 30.47
C LEU A 405 -20.47 24.68 31.52
N SER A 406 -20.21 25.92 31.08
CA SER A 406 -20.67 27.09 31.81
C SER A 406 -22.20 27.13 31.72
N PRO A 407 -22.92 27.31 32.83
CA PRO A 407 -24.37 27.37 32.83
C PRO A 407 -24.78 28.80 32.51
N ASN A 408 -24.83 29.17 31.23
CA ASN A 408 -25.53 30.37 30.76
C ASN A 408 -25.49 30.40 29.23
N LEU A 409 -26.46 29.75 28.59
CA LEU A 409 -26.86 30.02 27.21
C LEU A 409 -28.26 29.44 27.02
N SER A 410 -29.26 30.25 27.35
CA SER A 410 -30.63 30.08 26.90
C SER A 410 -30.67 30.29 25.38
N CYS A 411 -31.08 29.28 24.62
CA CYS A 411 -31.43 29.44 23.21
C CYS A 411 -32.72 28.67 22.94
N SER A 412 -33.72 29.42 22.50
CA SER A 412 -35.06 29.02 22.15
C SER A 412 -35.10 28.03 20.98
N CYS A 413 -35.70 26.85 21.20
CA CYS A 413 -36.04 25.89 20.15
C CYS A 413 -37.32 26.33 19.43
N SER A 414 -37.21 26.99 18.28
CA SER A 414 -38.36 27.18 17.38
C SER A 414 -38.03 27.25 15.88
N GLN A 415 -36.81 26.90 15.45
CA GLN A 415 -36.38 27.15 14.06
C GLN A 415 -35.94 25.97 13.19
N TYR A 416 -36.19 24.71 13.55
CA TYR A 416 -35.79 23.58 12.69
C TYR A 416 -36.79 22.41 12.68
N PRO A 417 -37.52 22.16 11.55
CA PRO A 417 -38.53 21.11 11.43
C PRO A 417 -38.01 19.67 11.48
N ILE A 418 -36.69 19.45 11.53
CA ILE A 418 -36.06 18.12 11.57
C ILE A 418 -35.97 17.58 13.01
N PHE A 419 -36.11 18.44 14.03
CA PHE A 419 -36.01 18.04 15.43
C PHE A 419 -37.34 17.64 16.08
N SER A 420 -38.49 17.92 15.44
CA SER A 420 -39.81 17.56 15.99
C SER A 420 -40.17 16.08 15.82
N SER A 421 -39.64 15.38 14.80
CA SER A 421 -39.98 13.96 14.57
C SER A 421 -39.14 12.97 15.38
N LEU A 422 -38.00 13.40 15.94
CA LEU A 422 -37.13 12.58 16.79
C LEU A 422 -37.51 12.68 18.28
N ALA A 423 -38.17 13.77 18.68
CA ALA A 423 -38.60 14.00 20.07
C ALA A 423 -39.86 13.20 20.44
N SER A 424 -40.67 12.74 19.48
CA SER A 424 -41.90 11.98 19.75
C SER A 424 -41.70 10.48 19.97
N GLN A 425 -40.48 9.96 19.81
CA GLN A 425 -40.17 8.53 20.00
C GLN A 425 -39.36 8.20 21.27
N TYR A 426 -38.87 9.20 22.00
CA TYR A 426 -38.01 8.97 23.17
C TYR A 426 -38.34 9.93 24.32
N HIS A 427 -38.98 9.41 25.37
CA HIS A 427 -39.14 10.11 26.64
C HIS A 427 -37.92 9.85 27.54
N GLY A 428 -36.92 10.75 27.48
CA GLY A 428 -35.75 10.72 28.37
C GLY A 428 -34.83 11.94 28.21
N PRO A 429 -33.99 12.27 29.21
CA PRO A 429 -33.13 13.46 29.19
C PRO A 429 -32.08 13.43 28.06
N LEU A 430 -31.84 14.59 27.42
CA LEU A 430 -31.00 14.77 26.22
C LEU A 430 -29.57 14.22 26.32
N SER A 431 -29.05 14.00 27.52
CA SER A 431 -27.72 13.42 27.77
C SER A 431 -27.60 11.96 27.31
N VAL A 432 -28.71 11.24 27.17
CA VAL A 432 -28.73 9.81 26.79
C VAL A 432 -28.74 9.61 25.26
N ILE A 433 -29.23 10.59 24.49
CA ILE A 433 -29.39 10.48 23.03
C ILE A 433 -28.03 10.54 22.29
N ILE A 434 -27.02 11.18 22.89
CA ILE A 434 -25.71 11.40 22.25
C ILE A 434 -24.86 10.12 22.19
N LEU A 435 -25.17 9.10 22.99
CA LEU A 435 -24.40 7.85 23.05
C LEU A 435 -24.73 6.83 21.96
N ASN A 436 -25.82 7.02 21.19
CA ASN A 436 -26.30 6.03 20.20
C ASN A 436 -26.45 6.56 18.77
N LEU A 437 -25.85 7.70 18.44
CA LEU A 437 -25.91 8.21 17.06
C LEU A 437 -24.77 7.65 16.18
N PRO A 438 -25.05 7.28 14.92
CA PRO A 438 -24.02 6.90 13.96
C PRO A 438 -22.98 8.03 13.81
N VAL A 439 -21.69 7.64 13.71
CA VAL A 439 -20.53 8.56 13.67
C VAL A 439 -20.67 9.67 12.62
N THR A 440 -21.37 9.40 11.52
CA THR A 440 -21.67 10.37 10.46
C THR A 440 -22.57 11.52 10.94
N LEU A 441 -23.59 11.25 11.77
CA LEU A 441 -24.49 12.29 12.27
C LEU A 441 -23.82 13.18 13.33
N PHE A 442 -22.92 12.60 14.12
CA PHE A 442 -22.11 13.33 15.10
C PHE A 442 -21.16 14.32 14.43
N PHE A 443 -20.54 13.91 13.31
CA PHE A 443 -19.67 14.79 12.52
C PHE A 443 -20.44 15.94 11.87
N THR A 444 -21.64 15.69 11.35
CA THR A 444 -22.49 16.76 10.79
C THR A 444 -22.85 17.79 11.87
N ILE A 445 -23.28 17.36 13.06
CA ILE A 445 -23.60 18.28 14.18
C ILE A 445 -22.36 19.07 14.62
N PHE A 446 -21.19 18.43 14.65
CA PHE A 446 -19.93 19.07 15.05
C PHE A 446 -19.48 20.11 14.03
N ILE A 447 -19.56 19.80 12.72
CA ILE A 447 -19.19 20.72 11.64
C ILE A 447 -20.17 21.89 11.55
N THR A 448 -21.48 21.67 11.70
CA THR A 448 -22.47 22.76 11.67
C THR A 448 -22.30 23.71 12.87
N LYS A 449 -21.94 23.19 14.06
CA LYS A 449 -21.58 24.03 15.22
C LYS A 449 -20.27 24.78 15.03
N LEU A 450 -19.27 24.19 14.36
CA LEU A 450 -18.02 24.86 14.03
C LEU A 450 -18.22 25.97 12.98
N ALA A 451 -19.09 25.73 11.99
CA ALA A 451 -19.41 26.72 10.96
C ALA A 451 -20.18 27.93 11.54
N LEU A 452 -21.09 27.69 12.49
CA LEU A 452 -21.84 28.75 13.18
C LEU A 452 -21.01 29.53 14.22
N SER A 453 -19.96 28.93 14.79
CA SER A 453 -19.03 29.65 15.66
C SER A 453 -18.04 30.51 14.85
N PHE A 454 -17.66 30.08 13.64
CA PHE A 454 -16.83 30.88 12.73
C PHE A 454 -17.57 32.07 12.11
N SER A 455 -18.87 31.95 11.79
CA SER A 455 -19.65 33.06 11.25
C SER A 455 -19.93 34.17 12.29
N ARG A 456 -19.98 33.85 13.58
CA ARG A 456 -20.09 34.86 14.66
C ARG A 456 -18.79 35.62 14.94
N VAL A 457 -17.63 35.01 14.69
CA VAL A 457 -16.32 35.67 14.89
C VAL A 457 -15.97 36.62 13.73
N LEU A 458 -16.53 36.39 12.54
CA LEU A 458 -16.32 37.25 11.37
C LEU A 458 -17.25 38.48 11.32
N LEU A 459 -18.31 38.54 12.13
CA LEU A 459 -19.26 39.67 12.20
C LEU A 459 -19.02 40.62 13.39
N THR A 460 -17.97 40.41 14.19
CA THR A 460 -17.62 41.29 15.32
C THR A 460 -16.29 42.03 15.12
N ASN A 461 -15.74 42.04 13.91
CA ASN A 461 -14.58 42.87 13.51
C ASN A 461 -14.86 43.64 12.20
N ALA A 462 -16.08 44.15 12.04
CA ALA A 462 -16.45 45.17 11.06
C ALA A 462 -17.22 46.28 11.77
#